data_AF-A0A8T0DPJ2-F1
#
_entry.id   AF-A0A8T0DPJ2-F1
#
_cell.length_a   1.000
_cell.length_b   1.000
_cell.length_c   1.000
_cell.angle_alpha   90.00
_cell.angle_beta   90.00
_cell.angle_gamma   90.00
#
_symmetry.space_group_name_H-M   'P 1'
#
loop_
_entity.id
_entity.type
_entity.pdbx_description
1 polymer ?
#
loop_
_entity_poly.entity_id
_entity_poly.type
_entity_poly.pdbx_seq_one_letter_code
_entity_poly.pdbx_strand_id
1 'polypeptide(L)'
;MGDKRLIMVATPMGQSTGYCGCGDSVRSIDIRLNTMGQVSRRASFEWSYTDEPHATRRKEILKKYPQIKELMGPDPNLKWQILILVLFQIASLPFVQHLGWFSLFLLAYLVGGIVNHALNLAIHEISHNLAFGHSHPLMNRALGIFANLPIGVPTSISFKKYHILHHRYQGDAELDVDLPTELEGRLFSCTGMKFIWLVLQPFFYSLRPLIMLPLPVTGLEVVNLFVQLAFNYFVVSVWGWKPLIYLLSGTLLAMGVHPVAGHFISEHFVFDKQFETYSYYGILNMVTFNVGYHVEHHDFPYIPGSRLYLVSTN
;
A
#
# COMPACT_ATOMS: atom_id res chain seq x y z
N MET A 1 22.28 0.57 -21.81
CA MET A 1 21.88 -0.35 -20.74
C MET A 1 20.36 -0.32 -20.75
N GLY A 2 19.72 -1.40 -21.19
CA GLY A 2 18.27 -1.44 -21.31
C GLY A 2 17.64 -1.68 -19.94
N ASP A 3 16.70 -0.82 -19.56
CA ASP A 3 15.90 -0.92 -18.34
C ASP A 3 15.18 -2.27 -18.33
N LYS A 4 15.45 -3.06 -17.29
CA LYS A 4 14.80 -4.35 -17.06
C LYS A 4 13.73 -4.11 -15.99
N ARG A 5 12.44 -4.16 -16.38
CA ARG A 5 11.31 -3.98 -15.44
C ARG A 5 10.65 -5.30 -15.08
N LEU A 6 10.44 -5.58 -13.80
CA LEU A 6 9.99 -6.87 -13.25
C LEU A 6 8.51 -6.78 -12.86
N ILE A 7 7.66 -7.62 -13.45
CA ILE A 7 6.20 -7.57 -13.32
C ILE A 7 5.70 -8.86 -12.67
N MET A 8 5.21 -8.81 -11.43
CA MET A 8 4.71 -10.02 -10.75
C MET A 8 3.38 -10.49 -11.33
N VAL A 9 3.33 -11.69 -11.90
CA VAL A 9 2.11 -12.27 -12.48
C VAL A 9 1.26 -12.92 -11.39
N ALA A 10 0.05 -12.41 -11.20
CA ALA A 10 -0.98 -13.10 -10.44
C ALA A 10 -1.37 -14.39 -11.19
N THR A 11 -1.06 -15.54 -10.60
CA THR A 11 -1.64 -16.80 -11.07
C THR A 11 -3.15 -16.76 -10.82
N PRO A 12 -4.03 -16.89 -11.84
CA PRO A 12 -5.47 -16.88 -11.63
C PRO A 12 -5.89 -17.99 -10.68
N MET A 13 -6.86 -17.72 -9.79
CA MET A 13 -7.54 -18.78 -9.05
C MET A 13 -8.24 -19.70 -10.06
N GLY A 14 -7.89 -20.99 -10.05
CA GLY A 14 -8.58 -22.01 -10.84
C GLY A 14 -7.71 -22.87 -11.75
N GLN A 15 -6.40 -22.62 -11.87
CA GLN A 15 -5.50 -23.49 -12.63
C GLN A 15 -4.21 -23.80 -11.87
N SER A 16 -4.32 -24.66 -10.84
CA SER A 16 -3.16 -25.34 -10.25
C SER A 16 -3.50 -26.79 -9.94
N THR A 17 -3.62 -27.63 -10.97
CA THR A 17 -3.35 -29.07 -10.79
C THR A 17 -1.84 -29.25 -10.86
N GLY A 18 -1.16 -28.91 -9.76
CA GLY A 18 0.27 -29.08 -9.60
C GLY A 18 0.52 -29.51 -8.16
N TYR A 19 0.65 -30.83 -7.98
CA TYR A 19 0.93 -31.52 -6.73
C TYR A 19 1.90 -30.75 -5.81
N CYS A 20 1.42 -30.35 -4.63
CA CYS A 20 2.29 -30.10 -3.49
C CYS A 20 2.85 -31.45 -3.04
N GLY A 21 4.17 -31.60 -3.05
CA GLY A 21 4.86 -32.75 -2.47
C GLY A 21 4.73 -32.76 -0.95
N CYS A 22 3.58 -33.23 -0.46
CA CYS A 22 3.47 -33.89 0.84
C CYS A 22 3.20 -35.36 0.54
N GLY A 23 4.09 -36.23 0.98
CA GLY A 23 4.04 -37.65 0.66
C GLY A 23 2.78 -38.30 1.19
N ASP A 24 2.23 -39.22 0.39
CA ASP A 24 1.64 -40.46 0.87
C ASP A 24 1.67 -41.48 -0.28
N SER A 25 2.22 -42.64 0.02
CA SER A 25 2.42 -43.77 -0.88
C SER A 25 1.14 -44.59 -1.03
N VAL A 26 0.53 -44.63 -2.21
CA VAL A 26 -0.36 -45.73 -2.61
C VAL A 26 -0.18 -46.04 -4.10
N ARG A 27 0.06 -47.31 -4.39
CA ARG A 27 0.23 -47.89 -5.73
C ARG A 27 -1.10 -47.94 -6.46
N SER A 28 -1.13 -47.49 -7.70
CA SER A 28 -1.91 -48.13 -8.76
C SER A 28 -1.27 -47.83 -10.11
N ILE A 29 -0.87 -48.89 -10.80
CA ILE A 29 -0.32 -48.90 -12.15
C ILE A 29 -1.45 -48.57 -13.12
N ASP A 30 -1.24 -47.60 -14.00
CA ASP A 30 -1.90 -47.65 -15.30
C ASP A 30 -1.01 -47.08 -16.41
N ILE A 31 -0.95 -47.83 -17.50
CA ILE A 31 -0.01 -47.70 -18.61
C ILE A 31 -0.66 -46.81 -19.67
N ARG A 32 -0.02 -45.69 -20.04
CA ARG A 32 -0.06 -45.14 -21.41
C ARG A 32 0.87 -43.93 -21.60
N LEU A 33 1.79 -44.11 -22.55
CA LEU A 33 2.38 -43.13 -23.47
C LEU A 33 3.20 -41.96 -22.89
N ASN A 34 4.52 -42.13 -23.00
CA ASN A 34 5.54 -41.09 -22.94
C ASN A 34 5.20 -39.89 -23.83
N THR A 35 4.78 -38.79 -23.21
CA THR A 35 5.17 -37.44 -23.61
C THR A 35 5.56 -36.72 -22.33
N MET A 36 6.86 -36.47 -22.14
CA MET A 36 7.36 -35.61 -21.07
C MET A 36 6.87 -34.19 -21.35
N GLY A 37 5.65 -33.87 -20.90
CA GLY A 37 5.19 -32.50 -20.77
C GLY A 37 6.02 -31.86 -19.66
N GLN A 38 6.95 -30.98 -20.02
CA GLN A 38 7.49 -30.03 -19.06
C GLN A 38 6.30 -29.24 -18.50
N VAL A 39 5.98 -29.48 -17.23
CA VAL A 39 5.12 -28.57 -16.46
C VAL A 39 5.90 -27.28 -16.32
N SER A 40 5.65 -26.34 -17.23
CA SER A 40 6.15 -24.96 -17.12
C SER A 40 5.59 -24.39 -15.81
N ARG A 41 6.45 -24.25 -14.80
CA ARG A 41 6.20 -23.27 -13.74
C ARG A 41 6.11 -21.92 -14.45
N ARG A 42 4.93 -21.29 -14.49
CA ARG A 42 4.83 -19.89 -14.92
C ARG A 42 5.81 -19.08 -14.07
N ALA A 43 6.61 -18.24 -14.72
CA ALA A 43 7.58 -17.41 -14.04
C ALA A 43 6.87 -16.52 -13.02
N SER A 44 7.45 -16.36 -11.83
CA SER A 44 6.92 -15.45 -10.79
C SER A 44 6.92 -13.99 -11.25
N PHE A 45 7.66 -13.67 -12.32
CA PHE A 45 7.81 -12.34 -12.89
C PHE A 45 7.86 -12.34 -14.41
N GLU A 46 7.40 -11.25 -15.02
CA GLU A 46 7.48 -10.94 -16.44
C GLU A 46 8.28 -9.66 -16.67
N TRP A 47 9.01 -9.57 -17.78
CA TRP A 47 9.85 -8.41 -18.06
C TRP A 47 9.24 -7.53 -19.15
N SER A 48 9.12 -6.23 -18.90
CA SER A 48 8.77 -5.22 -19.92
C SER A 48 9.97 -4.32 -20.24
N TYR A 49 10.06 -3.93 -21.51
CA TYR A 49 11.14 -3.09 -22.05
C TYR A 49 10.64 -1.74 -22.60
N THR A 50 9.37 -1.39 -22.34
CA THR A 50 8.81 -0.08 -22.68
C THR A 50 9.17 0.96 -21.61
N ASP A 51 8.99 2.26 -21.90
CA ASP A 51 9.07 3.32 -20.87
C ASP A 51 7.92 3.20 -19.85
N GLU A 52 8.07 3.87 -18.69
CA GLU A 52 7.04 3.98 -17.65
C GLU A 52 5.69 4.45 -18.25
N PRO A 53 4.63 3.62 -18.19
CA PRO A 53 3.44 3.81 -19.01
C PRO A 53 2.61 5.03 -18.58
N HIS A 54 2.60 5.39 -17.30
CA HIS A 54 1.83 6.52 -16.78
C HIS A 54 2.40 7.86 -17.25
N ALA A 55 3.73 8.03 -17.32
CA ALA A 55 4.34 9.26 -17.85
C ALA A 55 4.00 9.48 -19.33
N THR A 56 4.00 8.41 -20.13
CA THR A 56 3.63 8.48 -21.55
C THR A 56 2.13 8.74 -21.70
N ARG A 57 1.29 7.96 -21.02
CA ARG A 57 -0.17 8.10 -21.06
C ARG A 57 -0.64 9.47 -20.56
N ARG A 58 -0.03 10.01 -19.50
CA ARG A 58 -0.27 11.37 -19.01
C ARG A 58 -0.06 12.42 -20.11
N LYS A 59 1.03 12.36 -20.86
CA LYS A 59 1.32 13.32 -21.94
C LYS A 59 0.27 13.25 -23.04
N GLU A 60 -0.13 12.05 -23.44
CA GLU A 60 -1.14 11.82 -24.46
C GLU A 60 -2.52 12.32 -24.02
N ILE A 61 -2.93 11.98 -22.80
CA ILE A 61 -4.20 12.43 -22.22
C ILE A 61 -4.23 13.95 -22.09
N LEU A 62 -3.17 14.60 -21.58
CA LEU A 62 -3.13 16.07 -21.45
C LEU A 62 -3.11 16.80 -22.79
N LYS A 63 -2.57 16.17 -23.84
CA LYS A 63 -2.63 16.71 -25.21
C LYS A 63 -4.05 16.70 -25.74
N LYS A 64 -4.82 15.64 -25.45
CA LYS A 64 -6.21 15.48 -25.90
C LYS A 64 -7.22 16.23 -25.02
N TYR A 65 -6.96 16.29 -23.72
CA TYR A 65 -7.86 16.83 -22.69
C TYR A 65 -7.11 17.80 -21.75
N PRO A 66 -6.72 18.99 -22.24
CA PRO A 66 -5.94 19.94 -21.45
C PRO A 66 -6.67 20.45 -20.20
N GLN A 67 -8.01 20.39 -20.16
CA GLN A 67 -8.83 20.79 -19.02
C GLN A 67 -8.56 19.97 -17.75
N ILE A 68 -7.97 18.77 -17.85
CA ILE A 68 -7.57 17.96 -16.68
C ILE A 68 -6.58 18.72 -15.79
N LYS A 69 -5.81 19.68 -16.34
CA LYS A 69 -4.91 20.53 -15.54
C LYS A 69 -5.64 21.37 -14.50
N GLU A 70 -6.92 21.70 -14.71
CA GLU A 70 -7.74 22.45 -13.75
C GLU A 70 -8.06 21.63 -12.49
N LEU A 71 -7.98 20.30 -12.59
CA LEU A 71 -8.16 19.39 -11.47
C LEU A 71 -6.90 19.25 -10.61
N MET A 72 -5.75 19.77 -11.06
CA MET A 72 -4.51 19.70 -10.29
C MET A 72 -4.49 20.74 -9.17
N GLY A 73 -3.76 20.45 -8.10
CA GLY A 73 -3.54 21.36 -6.98
C GLY A 73 -4.05 20.84 -5.65
N PRO A 74 -3.86 21.62 -4.57
CA PRO A 74 -4.13 21.13 -3.23
C PRO A 74 -5.63 20.92 -2.96
N ASP A 75 -5.92 19.99 -2.06
CA ASP A 75 -7.23 19.81 -1.44
C ASP A 75 -7.30 20.62 -0.12
N PRO A 76 -8.09 21.70 -0.06
CA PRO A 76 -8.21 22.51 1.15
C PRO A 76 -8.87 21.76 2.32
N ASN A 77 -9.62 20.68 2.08
CA ASN A 77 -10.35 19.93 3.11
C ASN A 77 -9.53 18.82 3.76
N LEU A 78 -8.49 18.33 3.08
CA LEU A 78 -7.67 17.20 3.55
C LEU A 78 -7.16 17.38 4.98
N LYS A 79 -6.66 18.58 5.33
CA LYS A 79 -6.18 18.91 6.68
C LYS A 79 -7.25 18.76 7.77
N TRP A 80 -8.51 19.08 7.45
CA TRP A 80 -9.61 18.98 8.40
C TRP A 80 -10.06 17.54 8.59
N GLN A 81 -10.09 16.76 7.49
CA GLN A 81 -10.37 15.33 7.54
C GLN A 81 -9.33 14.61 8.41
N ILE A 82 -8.04 14.90 8.20
CA ILE A 82 -6.95 14.36 9.05
C ILE A 82 -7.12 14.76 10.51
N LEU A 83 -7.40 16.04 10.78
CA LEU A 83 -7.60 16.51 12.15
C LEU A 83 -8.72 15.73 12.85
N ILE A 84 -9.86 15.55 12.18
CA ILE A 84 -10.99 14.79 12.73
C ILE A 84 -10.61 13.33 12.99
N LEU A 85 -9.94 12.66 12.05
CA LEU A 85 -9.53 11.26 12.18
C LEU A 85 -8.51 11.04 13.32
N VAL A 86 -7.52 11.93 13.44
CA VAL A 86 -6.53 11.87 14.54
C VAL A 86 -7.19 12.12 15.88
N LEU A 87 -8.03 13.16 15.99
CA LEU A 87 -8.75 13.46 17.23
C LEU A 87 -9.71 12.34 17.61
N PHE A 88 -10.38 11.72 16.64
CA PHE A 88 -11.23 10.56 16.87
C PHE A 88 -10.43 9.40 17.48
N GLN A 89 -9.24 9.09 16.93
CA GLN A 89 -8.40 8.03 17.49
C GLN A 89 -7.89 8.37 18.89
N ILE A 90 -7.48 9.61 19.15
CA ILE A 90 -7.04 10.02 20.49
C ILE A 90 -8.21 9.96 21.48
N ALA A 91 -9.40 10.39 21.08
CA ALA A 91 -10.60 10.35 21.91
C ALA A 91 -11.11 8.94 22.21
N SER A 92 -10.74 7.95 21.38
CA SER A 92 -11.12 6.54 21.61
C SER A 92 -10.24 5.84 22.66
N LEU A 93 -9.01 6.33 22.90
CA LEU A 93 -8.04 5.67 23.80
C LEU A 93 -8.54 5.47 25.24
N PRO A 94 -9.19 6.46 25.91
CA PRO A 94 -9.72 6.28 27.26
C PRO A 94 -10.86 5.26 27.32
N PHE A 95 -11.56 5.00 26.22
CA PHE A 95 -12.57 3.95 26.15
C PHE A 95 -11.92 2.58 25.95
N VAL A 96 -10.98 2.50 25.00
CA VAL A 96 -10.30 1.26 24.64
C VAL A 96 -9.51 0.65 25.80
N GLN A 97 -8.96 1.47 26.71
CA GLN A 97 -8.21 0.97 27.87
C GLN A 97 -9.02 -0.01 28.74
N HIS A 98 -10.35 0.13 28.78
CA HIS A 98 -11.24 -0.67 29.62
C HIS A 98 -11.77 -1.93 28.91
N LEU A 99 -11.45 -2.14 27.65
CA LEU A 99 -11.94 -3.28 26.89
C LEU A 99 -11.23 -4.59 27.28
N GLY A 100 -11.96 -5.70 27.16
CA GLY A 100 -11.36 -7.03 27.07
C GLY A 100 -10.59 -7.21 25.77
N TRP A 101 -9.62 -8.13 25.74
CA TRP A 101 -8.75 -8.33 24.57
C TRP A 101 -9.51 -8.67 23.29
N PHE A 102 -10.53 -9.51 23.36
CA PHE A 102 -11.37 -9.84 22.20
C PHE A 102 -12.04 -8.59 21.62
N SER A 103 -12.73 -7.80 22.45
CA SER A 103 -13.39 -6.56 22.04
C SER A 103 -12.40 -5.52 21.53
N LEU A 104 -11.20 -5.47 22.10
CA LEU A 104 -10.12 -4.60 21.64
C LEU A 104 -9.72 -4.92 20.21
N PHE A 105 -9.41 -6.19 19.90
CA PHE A 105 -9.03 -6.58 18.53
C PHE A 105 -10.20 -6.48 17.55
N LEU A 106 -11.43 -6.76 17.98
CA LEU A 106 -12.61 -6.57 17.15
C LEU A 106 -12.81 -5.10 16.77
N LEU A 107 -12.69 -4.17 17.73
CA LEU A 107 -12.75 -2.73 17.44
C LEU A 107 -11.53 -2.23 16.69
N ALA A 108 -10.35 -2.81 16.91
CA ALA A 108 -9.16 -2.51 16.14
C ALA A 108 -9.36 -2.89 14.67
N TYR A 109 -10.05 -4.00 14.38
CA TYR A 109 -10.37 -4.38 13.00
C TYR A 109 -11.45 -3.47 12.40
N LEU A 110 -12.61 -3.36 13.06
CA LEU A 110 -13.81 -2.73 12.49
C LEU A 110 -13.78 -1.20 12.47
N VAL A 111 -12.98 -0.57 13.34
CA VAL A 111 -12.96 0.89 13.50
C VAL A 111 -11.54 1.42 13.43
N GLY A 112 -10.66 0.95 14.32
CA GLY A 112 -9.30 1.48 14.44
C GLY A 112 -8.50 1.31 13.17
N GLY A 113 -8.63 0.16 12.53
CA GLY A 113 -7.96 -0.19 11.29
C GLY A 113 -8.46 0.62 10.11
N ILE A 114 -9.77 0.82 9.98
CA ILE A 114 -10.34 1.69 8.94
C ILE A 114 -9.81 3.12 9.08
N VAL A 115 -9.80 3.66 10.30
CA VAL A 115 -9.31 5.03 10.54
C VAL A 115 -7.80 5.13 10.34
N ASN A 116 -7.01 4.16 10.81
CA ASN A 116 -5.57 4.15 10.61
C ASN A 116 -5.20 3.98 9.13
N HIS A 117 -5.94 3.14 8.40
CA HIS A 117 -5.75 2.99 6.97
C HIS A 117 -6.09 4.29 6.23
N ALA A 118 -7.19 4.94 6.56
CA ALA A 118 -7.50 6.27 6.04
C ALA A 118 -6.38 7.28 6.33
N LEU A 119 -5.80 7.26 7.55
CA LEU A 119 -4.67 8.14 7.89
C LEU A 119 -3.39 7.81 7.10
N ASN A 120 -3.10 6.53 6.83
CA ASN A 120 -2.01 6.14 5.92
C ASN A 120 -2.24 6.66 4.50
N LEU A 121 -3.47 6.59 4.00
CA LEU A 121 -3.83 7.15 2.69
C LEU A 121 -3.80 8.68 2.67
N ALA A 122 -4.10 9.33 3.80
CA ALA A 122 -3.90 10.76 3.93
C ALA A 122 -2.41 11.13 3.91
N ILE A 123 -1.53 10.33 4.54
CA ILE A 123 -0.07 10.46 4.44
C ILE A 123 0.39 10.27 2.99
N HIS A 124 -0.23 9.36 2.24
CA HIS A 124 -0.02 9.19 0.81
C HIS A 124 -0.35 10.48 0.03
N GLU A 125 -1.54 11.06 0.22
CA GLU A 125 -1.91 12.34 -0.43
C GLU A 125 -0.95 13.49 -0.06
N ILE A 126 -0.56 13.57 1.21
CA ILE A 126 0.43 14.55 1.72
C ILE A 126 1.80 14.34 1.08
N SER A 127 2.15 13.11 0.71
CA SER A 127 3.41 12.79 0.04
C SER A 127 3.49 13.41 -1.35
N HIS A 128 2.35 13.68 -1.99
CA HIS A 128 2.24 14.49 -3.21
C HIS A 128 2.12 16.00 -2.96
N ASN A 129 2.24 16.43 -1.70
CA ASN A 129 2.05 17.80 -1.22
C ASN A 129 0.62 18.33 -1.48
N LEU A 130 -0.39 17.46 -1.48
CA LEU A 130 -1.76 17.83 -1.82
C LEU A 130 -2.50 18.56 -0.69
N ALA A 131 -1.95 18.67 0.53
CA ALA A 131 -2.64 19.39 1.61
C ALA A 131 -2.41 20.91 1.56
N PHE A 132 -1.18 21.35 1.27
CA PHE A 132 -0.81 22.78 1.24
C PHE A 132 -0.13 23.22 -0.07
N GLY A 133 -0.01 22.31 -1.04
CA GLY A 133 0.66 22.56 -2.31
C GLY A 133 2.19 22.49 -2.22
N HIS A 134 2.81 22.59 -3.39
CA HIS A 134 4.27 22.48 -3.57
C HIS A 134 5.05 23.67 -2.99
N SER A 135 4.41 24.83 -2.82
CA SER A 135 5.01 26.02 -2.21
C SER A 135 5.20 25.91 -0.69
N HIS A 136 4.54 24.95 -0.03
CA HIS A 136 4.61 24.77 1.43
C HIS A 136 5.01 23.34 1.81
N PRO A 137 6.20 22.86 1.40
CA PRO A 137 6.60 21.48 1.64
C PRO A 137 6.71 21.14 3.13
N LEU A 138 7.18 22.07 3.97
CA LEU A 138 7.31 21.85 5.42
C LEU A 138 5.96 21.71 6.13
N MET A 139 4.94 22.46 5.71
CA MET A 139 3.59 22.32 6.27
C MET A 139 3.00 20.95 5.94
N ASN A 140 3.23 20.44 4.72
CA ASN A 140 2.87 19.07 4.36
C ASN A 140 3.61 18.05 5.24
N ARG A 141 4.93 18.21 5.46
CA ARG A 141 5.69 17.29 6.33
C ARG A 141 5.19 17.30 7.78
N ALA A 142 4.90 18.49 8.32
CA ALA A 142 4.35 18.62 9.67
C ALA A 142 2.98 17.94 9.81
N LEU A 143 2.08 18.16 8.85
CA LEU A 143 0.76 17.50 8.83
C LEU A 143 0.88 15.99 8.66
N GLY A 144 1.84 15.52 7.86
CA GLY A 144 2.13 14.09 7.71
C GLY A 144 2.57 13.45 9.02
N ILE A 145 3.50 14.07 9.76
CA ILE A 145 3.93 13.61 11.09
C ILE A 145 2.76 13.62 12.08
N PHE A 146 1.87 14.62 12.00
CA PHE A 146 0.67 14.65 12.83
C PHE A 146 -0.33 13.53 12.48
N ALA A 147 -0.59 13.30 11.19
CA ALA A 147 -1.42 12.19 10.72
C ALA A 147 -0.84 10.83 11.12
N ASN A 148 0.48 10.74 11.30
CA ASN A 148 1.19 9.54 11.69
C ASN A 148 0.89 9.11 13.14
N LEU A 149 0.52 10.02 14.05
CA LEU A 149 0.46 9.71 15.48
C LEU A 149 -0.35 8.42 15.78
N PRO A 150 -1.57 8.23 15.25
CA PRO A 150 -2.37 7.03 15.51
C PRO A 150 -1.85 5.75 14.83
N ILE A 151 -0.92 5.84 13.88
CA ILE A 151 -0.34 4.68 13.19
C ILE A 151 0.57 3.87 14.13
N GLY A 152 1.20 4.55 15.10
CA GLY A 152 2.03 3.93 16.14
C GLY A 152 3.50 3.70 15.77
N VAL A 153 3.87 3.85 14.49
CA VAL A 153 5.23 3.67 13.96
C VAL A 153 5.59 4.83 13.01
N PRO A 154 6.83 5.34 13.00
CA PRO A 154 7.18 6.59 12.30
C PRO A 154 7.36 6.39 10.79
N THR A 155 6.27 6.40 10.04
CA THR A 155 6.26 6.07 8.61
C THR A 155 6.21 7.29 7.70
N SER A 156 5.66 8.43 8.13
CA SER A 156 5.25 9.52 7.24
C SER A 156 6.38 10.05 6.33
N ILE A 157 7.55 10.33 6.89
CA ILE A 157 8.65 10.90 6.11
C ILE A 157 9.32 9.84 5.22
N SER A 158 9.56 8.64 5.76
CA SER A 158 10.17 7.54 5.01
C SER A 158 9.25 7.05 3.89
N PHE A 159 7.95 6.94 4.14
CA PHE A 159 6.92 6.59 3.16
C PHE A 159 7.04 7.51 1.95
N LYS A 160 7.00 8.84 2.13
CA LYS A 160 7.15 9.78 1.01
C LYS A 160 8.43 9.52 0.21
N LYS A 161 9.55 9.28 0.90
CA LYS A 161 10.87 9.12 0.28
C LYS A 161 10.85 7.96 -0.73
N TYR A 162 10.28 6.83 -0.35
CA TYR A 162 10.15 5.65 -1.19
C TYR A 162 8.99 5.76 -2.19
N HIS A 163 7.84 6.29 -1.76
CA HIS A 163 6.66 6.46 -2.60
C HIS A 163 6.90 7.34 -3.84
N ILE A 164 7.69 8.41 -3.71
CA ILE A 164 8.07 9.24 -4.86
C ILE A 164 9.00 8.51 -5.84
N LEU A 165 9.81 7.56 -5.35
CA LEU A 165 10.61 6.70 -6.22
C LEU A 165 9.71 5.69 -6.95
N HIS A 166 8.77 5.08 -6.24
CA HIS A 166 7.76 4.19 -6.82
C HIS A 166 7.02 4.88 -7.99
N HIS A 167 6.49 6.08 -7.79
CA HIS A 167 5.84 6.83 -8.87
C HIS A 167 6.74 7.20 -10.05
N ARG A 168 8.06 7.30 -9.84
CA ARG A 168 9.01 7.69 -10.89
C ARG A 168 9.54 6.49 -11.66
N TYR A 169 9.71 5.36 -10.97
CA TYR A 169 10.37 4.17 -11.48
C TYR A 169 9.47 2.94 -11.37
N GLN A 170 8.17 3.12 -11.49
CA GLN A 170 7.18 2.06 -11.30
C GLN A 170 7.51 0.83 -12.15
N GLY A 171 7.56 -0.34 -11.50
CA GLY A 171 7.92 -1.60 -12.15
C GLY A 171 9.42 -1.84 -12.32
N ASP A 172 10.29 -0.90 -11.92
CA ASP A 172 11.75 -1.08 -11.96
C ASP A 172 12.23 -2.04 -10.87
N ALA A 173 13.02 -3.05 -11.25
CA ALA A 173 13.41 -4.13 -10.35
C ALA A 173 14.33 -3.69 -9.18
N GLU A 174 15.04 -2.57 -9.32
CA GLU A 174 16.01 -2.09 -8.32
C GLU A 174 15.51 -0.85 -7.58
N LEU A 175 14.77 0.02 -8.27
CA LEU A 175 14.32 1.31 -7.73
C LEU A 175 12.89 1.30 -7.18
N ASP A 176 12.05 0.37 -7.64
CA ASP A 176 10.69 0.19 -7.13
C ASP A 176 10.65 -0.88 -6.03
N VAL A 177 10.81 -0.43 -4.79
CA VAL A 177 10.81 -1.29 -3.61
C VAL A 177 9.42 -1.78 -3.19
N ASP A 178 8.37 -1.33 -3.86
CA ASP A 178 7.01 -1.81 -3.63
C ASP A 178 6.80 -3.18 -4.29
N LEU A 179 7.62 -3.52 -5.29
CA LEU A 179 7.65 -4.85 -5.90
C LEU A 179 8.18 -5.91 -4.92
N PRO A 180 7.53 -7.08 -4.83
CA PRO A 180 8.09 -8.19 -4.07
C PRO A 180 9.37 -8.72 -4.72
N THR A 181 10.30 -9.11 -3.88
CA THR A 181 11.58 -9.71 -4.26
C THR A 181 11.38 -11.08 -4.91
N GLU A 182 12.40 -11.54 -5.63
CA GLU A 182 12.37 -12.88 -6.24
C GLU A 182 12.18 -13.99 -5.20
N LEU A 183 12.76 -13.82 -4.02
CA LEU A 183 12.59 -14.75 -2.90
C LEU A 183 11.14 -14.81 -2.44
N GLU A 184 10.48 -13.66 -2.25
CA GLU A 184 9.05 -13.60 -1.90
C GLU A 184 8.20 -14.28 -2.98
N GLY A 185 8.46 -13.99 -4.26
CA GLY A 185 7.73 -14.62 -5.37
C GLY A 185 7.90 -16.15 -5.46
N ARG A 186 9.01 -16.70 -4.96
CA ARG A 186 9.25 -18.16 -4.87
C ARG A 186 8.60 -18.78 -3.64
N LEU A 187 8.76 -18.14 -2.48
CA LEU A 187 8.22 -18.63 -1.19
C LEU A 187 6.69 -18.56 -1.15
N PHE A 188 6.09 -17.51 -1.69
CA PHE A 188 4.66 -17.23 -1.61
C PHE A 188 3.91 -17.57 -2.89
N SER A 189 4.16 -18.78 -3.41
CA SER A 189 3.70 -19.19 -4.75
C SER A 189 2.36 -19.95 -4.77
N CYS A 190 1.94 -20.59 -3.67
CA CYS A 190 0.65 -21.29 -3.59
C CYS A 190 -0.40 -20.50 -2.79
N THR A 191 -1.68 -20.85 -2.92
CA THR A 191 -2.81 -20.10 -2.30
C THR A 191 -2.63 -19.86 -0.80
N GLY A 192 -2.28 -20.90 -0.03
CA GLY A 192 -2.07 -20.77 1.41
C GLY A 192 -0.89 -19.84 1.75
N MET A 193 0.18 -19.92 0.98
CA MET A 193 1.34 -19.04 1.18
C MET A 193 1.05 -17.60 0.74
N LYS A 194 0.30 -17.38 -0.34
CA LYS A 194 -0.18 -16.04 -0.72
C LYS A 194 -1.05 -15.41 0.36
N PHE A 195 -1.89 -16.20 1.03
CA PHE A 195 -2.64 -15.71 2.19
C PHE A 195 -1.72 -15.32 3.35
N ILE A 196 -0.70 -16.13 3.66
CA ILE A 196 0.33 -15.78 4.66
C ILE A 196 1.07 -14.50 4.25
N TRP A 197 1.38 -14.33 2.96
CA TRP A 197 1.99 -13.12 2.44
C TRP A 197 1.13 -11.89 2.70
N LEU A 198 -0.19 -11.96 2.48
CA LEU A 198 -1.11 -10.87 2.81
C LEU A 198 -1.13 -10.53 4.30
N VAL A 199 -1.04 -11.54 5.19
CA VAL A 199 -0.92 -11.31 6.64
C VAL A 199 0.40 -10.62 6.99
N LEU A 200 1.48 -10.96 6.28
CA LEU A 200 2.81 -10.40 6.51
C LEU A 200 3.08 -9.09 5.75
N GLN A 201 2.17 -8.66 4.88
CA GLN A 201 2.36 -7.47 4.06
C GLN A 201 2.72 -6.20 4.84
N PRO A 202 2.13 -5.88 6.01
CA PRO A 202 2.56 -4.71 6.79
C PRO A 202 4.06 -4.70 7.08
N PHE A 203 4.66 -5.87 7.29
CA PHE A 203 6.09 -6.02 7.53
C PHE A 203 6.91 -5.89 6.24
N PHE A 204 6.48 -6.54 5.16
CA PHE A 204 7.20 -6.43 3.88
C PHE A 204 7.19 -5.00 3.38
N TYR A 205 6.02 -4.34 3.38
CA TYR A 205 5.88 -2.94 2.99
C TYR A 205 6.77 -2.00 3.81
N SER A 206 6.95 -2.28 5.11
CA SER A 206 7.77 -1.43 6.00
C SER A 206 9.26 -1.73 5.94
N LEU A 207 9.66 -3.00 5.80
CA LEU A 207 11.05 -3.44 5.95
C LEU A 207 11.76 -3.65 4.62
N ARG A 208 11.06 -4.12 3.57
CA ARG A 208 11.66 -4.38 2.26
C ARG A 208 12.37 -3.15 1.69
N PRO A 209 11.80 -1.93 1.74
CA PRO A 209 12.49 -0.72 1.28
C PRO A 209 13.84 -0.48 1.96
N LEU A 210 13.93 -0.74 3.27
CA LEU A 210 15.12 -0.50 4.07
C LEU A 210 16.24 -1.52 3.79
N ILE A 211 15.89 -2.70 3.29
CA ILE A 211 16.83 -3.78 2.97
C ILE A 211 17.26 -3.69 1.51
N MET A 212 16.31 -3.49 0.59
CA MET A 212 16.55 -3.51 -0.85
C MET A 212 17.20 -2.22 -1.34
N LEU A 213 16.74 -1.07 -0.83
CA LEU A 213 17.25 0.24 -1.23
C LEU A 213 17.45 1.12 0.02
N PRO A 214 18.50 0.86 0.83
CA PRO A 214 18.77 1.63 2.02
C PRO A 214 19.16 3.07 1.65
N LEU A 215 18.20 3.99 1.77
CA LEU A 215 18.43 5.40 1.51
C LEU A 215 18.92 6.10 2.79
N PRO A 216 19.77 7.14 2.69
CA PRO A 216 20.24 7.90 3.84
C PRO A 216 19.08 8.38 4.72
N VAL A 217 19.28 8.31 6.04
CA VAL A 217 18.34 8.82 7.03
C VAL A 217 18.43 10.34 7.05
N THR A 218 17.28 11.00 6.93
CA THR A 218 17.17 12.45 6.93
C THR A 218 16.84 13.00 8.31
N GLY A 219 17.15 14.27 8.57
CA GLY A 219 16.80 14.92 9.83
C GLY A 219 15.29 14.92 10.13
N LEU A 220 14.44 14.98 9.09
CA LEU A 220 12.99 14.89 9.26
C LEU A 220 12.52 13.49 9.67
N GLU A 221 13.18 12.42 9.22
CA GLU A 221 12.89 11.05 9.69
C GLU A 221 13.23 10.91 11.18
N VAL A 222 14.34 11.52 11.63
CA VAL A 222 14.71 11.58 13.05
C VAL A 222 13.65 12.35 13.85
N VAL A 223 13.17 13.49 13.36
CA VAL A 223 12.06 14.24 14.00
C VAL A 223 10.79 13.39 14.07
N ASN A 224 10.39 12.74 12.97
CA ASN A 224 9.21 11.87 12.94
C ASN A 224 9.33 10.73 13.96
N LEU A 225 10.51 10.10 14.07
CA LEU A 225 10.80 9.07 15.06
C LEU A 225 10.62 9.60 16.49
N PHE A 226 11.24 10.73 16.83
CA PHE A 226 11.13 11.30 18.18
C PHE A 226 9.69 11.70 18.53
N VAL A 227 8.96 12.31 17.61
CA VAL A 227 7.54 12.67 17.81
C VAL A 227 6.70 11.42 18.03
N GLN A 228 6.90 10.36 17.24
CA GLN A 228 6.15 9.11 17.40
C GLN A 228 6.47 8.42 18.73
N LEU A 229 7.75 8.35 19.12
CA LEU A 229 8.16 7.77 20.40
C LEU A 229 7.59 8.56 21.58
N ALA A 230 7.63 9.89 21.52
CA ALA A 230 7.05 10.76 22.54
C ALA A 230 5.54 10.56 22.66
N PHE A 231 4.82 10.45 21.53
CA PHE A 231 3.38 10.19 21.53
C PHE A 231 3.05 8.79 22.07
N ASN A 232 3.76 7.75 21.63
CA ASN A 232 3.57 6.39 22.15
C ASN A 232 3.83 6.32 23.66
N TYR A 233 4.90 6.98 24.13
CA TYR A 233 5.21 7.08 25.55
C TYR A 233 4.10 7.81 26.31
N PHE A 234 3.61 8.94 25.78
CA PHE A 234 2.48 9.67 26.34
C PHE A 234 1.25 8.77 26.48
N VAL A 235 0.86 8.06 25.41
CA VAL A 235 -0.29 7.15 25.42
C VAL A 235 -0.15 6.08 26.51
N VAL A 236 1.01 5.43 26.60
CA VAL A 236 1.28 4.40 27.60
C VAL A 236 1.30 4.96 29.01
N SER A 237 1.85 6.16 29.20
CA SER A 237 1.92 6.81 30.52
C SER A 237 0.54 7.21 31.05
N VAL A 238 -0.40 7.57 30.17
CA VAL A 238 -1.74 8.05 30.56
C VAL A 238 -2.77 6.92 30.62
N TRP A 239 -2.79 6.02 29.64
CA TRP A 239 -3.82 4.98 29.49
C TRP A 239 -3.28 3.54 29.49
N GLY A 240 -1.97 3.35 29.62
CA GLY A 240 -1.33 2.04 29.61
C GLY A 240 -1.12 1.44 28.21
N TRP A 241 -0.70 0.18 28.18
CA TRP A 241 -0.30 -0.50 26.93
C TRP A 241 -1.46 -0.86 26.01
N LYS A 242 -2.67 -1.07 26.55
CA LYS A 242 -3.83 -1.53 25.75
C LYS A 242 -4.18 -0.58 24.61
N PRO A 243 -4.31 0.74 24.80
CA PRO A 243 -4.60 1.66 23.69
C PRO A 243 -3.48 1.73 22.65
N LEU A 244 -2.20 1.63 23.06
CA LEU A 244 -1.11 1.55 22.08
C LEU A 244 -1.19 0.26 21.24
N ILE A 245 -1.51 -0.88 21.86
CA ILE A 245 -1.73 -2.15 21.15
C ILE A 245 -2.93 -2.03 20.20
N TYR A 246 -3.99 -1.34 20.58
CA TYR A 246 -5.13 -1.07 19.71
C TYR A 246 -4.73 -0.28 18.45
N LEU A 247 -3.96 0.80 18.61
CA LEU A 247 -3.46 1.59 17.48
C LEU A 247 -2.58 0.75 16.55
N LEU A 248 -1.59 0.04 17.11
CA LEU A 248 -0.68 -0.80 16.33
C LEU A 248 -1.40 -1.96 15.64
N SER A 249 -2.30 -2.65 16.33
CA SER A 249 -3.08 -3.74 15.76
C SER A 249 -4.03 -3.27 14.66
N GLY A 250 -4.66 -2.09 14.82
CA GLY A 250 -5.46 -1.47 13.75
C GLY A 250 -4.63 -1.26 12.48
N THR A 251 -3.42 -0.69 12.61
CA THR A 251 -2.49 -0.51 11.49
C THR A 251 -2.12 -1.84 10.84
N LEU A 252 -1.70 -2.84 11.62
CA LEU A 252 -1.26 -4.13 11.10
C LEU A 252 -2.41 -4.87 10.39
N LEU A 253 -3.60 -4.88 10.98
CA LEU A 253 -4.77 -5.55 10.41
C LEU A 253 -5.21 -4.87 9.11
N ALA A 254 -5.24 -3.54 9.08
CA ALA A 254 -5.72 -2.78 7.93
C ALA A 254 -4.66 -2.47 6.85
N MET A 255 -3.45 -3.00 7.01
CA MET A 255 -2.45 -3.09 5.92
C MET A 255 -2.27 -4.52 5.40
N GLY A 256 -2.91 -5.51 6.04
CA GLY A 256 -2.90 -6.91 5.64
C GLY A 256 -4.27 -7.37 5.13
N VAL A 257 -4.88 -8.36 5.81
CA VAL A 257 -6.16 -8.95 5.41
C VAL A 257 -7.34 -8.11 5.89
N HIS A 258 -7.55 -6.96 5.24
CA HIS A 258 -8.71 -6.10 5.47
C HIS A 258 -9.27 -5.61 4.13
N PRO A 259 -10.60 -5.52 3.93
CA PRO A 259 -11.18 -5.07 2.66
C PRO A 259 -10.62 -3.72 2.18
N VAL A 260 -10.46 -2.76 3.09
CA VAL A 260 -9.87 -1.44 2.77
C VAL A 260 -8.43 -1.53 2.24
N ALA A 261 -7.65 -2.54 2.64
CA ALA A 261 -6.30 -2.79 2.14
C ALA A 261 -6.28 -3.43 0.75
N GLY A 262 -7.44 -3.71 0.16
CA GLY A 262 -7.56 -4.36 -1.15
C GLY A 262 -6.86 -3.59 -2.27
N HIS A 263 -6.68 -2.27 -2.13
CA HIS A 263 -5.94 -1.48 -3.12
C HIS A 263 -4.48 -1.97 -3.26
N PHE A 264 -3.79 -2.35 -2.18
CA PHE A 264 -2.44 -2.93 -2.27
C PHE A 264 -2.37 -4.18 -3.16
N ILE A 265 -3.47 -4.92 -3.29
CA ILE A 265 -3.54 -6.08 -4.18
C ILE A 265 -3.63 -5.62 -5.65
N SER A 266 -4.43 -4.59 -5.96
CA SER A 266 -4.49 -4.01 -7.31
C SER A 266 -3.24 -3.24 -7.72
N GLU A 267 -2.38 -2.89 -6.77
CA GLU A 267 -1.16 -2.11 -6.99
C GLU A 267 0.09 -2.97 -7.19
N HIS A 268 0.14 -4.16 -6.58
CA HIS A 268 1.34 -5.02 -6.58
C HIS A 268 1.16 -6.40 -7.22
N PHE A 269 -0.02 -6.70 -7.75
CA PHE A 269 -0.26 -7.92 -8.53
C PHE A 269 -0.73 -7.58 -9.94
N VAL A 270 -0.07 -8.15 -10.95
CA VAL A 270 -0.51 -8.04 -12.34
C VAL A 270 -1.44 -9.20 -12.69
N PHE A 271 -2.71 -8.86 -12.90
CA PHE A 271 -3.77 -9.81 -13.28
C PHE A 271 -3.90 -9.99 -14.80
N ASP A 272 -3.54 -8.96 -15.56
CA ASP A 272 -3.51 -8.87 -17.02
C ASP A 272 -2.20 -8.22 -17.45
N LYS A 273 -1.47 -8.91 -18.34
CA LYS A 273 -0.14 -8.55 -18.86
C LYS A 273 -0.06 -7.18 -19.50
N GLN A 274 -1.20 -6.60 -19.90
CA GLN A 274 -1.26 -5.28 -20.53
C GLN A 274 -1.24 -4.12 -19.53
N PHE A 275 -1.49 -4.37 -18.24
CA PHE A 275 -1.65 -3.34 -17.22
C PHE A 275 -0.72 -3.59 -16.04
N GLU A 276 0.05 -2.57 -15.65
CA GLU A 276 0.98 -2.66 -14.52
C GLU A 276 0.28 -2.45 -13.16
N THR A 277 -0.85 -1.72 -13.15
CA THR A 277 -1.71 -1.49 -11.97
C THR A 277 -3.19 -1.43 -12.37
N TYR A 278 -4.08 -1.55 -11.38
CA TYR A 278 -5.54 -1.55 -11.59
C TYR A 278 -6.24 -0.54 -10.69
N SER A 279 -7.33 0.01 -11.19
CA SER A 279 -8.25 0.82 -10.40
C SER A 279 -9.41 -0.02 -9.85
N TYR A 280 -9.87 0.33 -8.66
CA TYR A 280 -11.08 -0.14 -7.99
C TYR A 280 -12.09 1.00 -7.86
N TYR A 281 -13.27 0.84 -8.46
CA TYR A 281 -14.33 1.86 -8.50
C TYR A 281 -15.52 1.53 -7.58
N GLY A 282 -15.26 0.98 -6.39
CA GLY A 282 -16.32 0.58 -5.46
C GLY A 282 -16.44 1.43 -4.20
N ILE A 283 -17.33 1.00 -3.30
CA ILE A 283 -17.77 1.77 -2.12
C ILE A 283 -16.65 2.10 -1.13
N LEU A 284 -15.57 1.31 -1.10
CA LEU A 284 -14.48 1.55 -0.16
C LEU A 284 -13.76 2.88 -0.41
N ASN A 285 -13.84 3.43 -1.63
CA ASN A 285 -13.33 4.77 -1.94
C ASN A 285 -13.88 5.88 -1.03
N MET A 286 -15.08 5.70 -0.46
CA MET A 286 -15.67 6.64 0.50
C MET A 286 -14.84 6.82 1.77
N VAL A 287 -14.05 5.81 2.15
CA VAL A 287 -13.21 5.81 3.36
C VAL A 287 -11.71 5.73 3.05
N THR A 288 -11.33 5.70 1.78
CA THR A 288 -9.95 5.58 1.32
C THR A 288 -9.50 6.74 0.42
N PHE A 289 -10.11 7.92 0.58
CA PHE A 289 -9.74 9.13 -0.19
C PHE A 289 -9.72 8.90 -1.71
N ASN A 290 -10.58 8.03 -2.23
CA ASN A 290 -10.59 7.66 -3.65
C ASN A 290 -9.24 7.10 -4.19
N VAL A 291 -8.37 6.55 -3.33
CA VAL A 291 -7.11 5.93 -3.79
C VAL A 291 -7.35 4.75 -4.75
N GLY A 292 -8.54 4.14 -4.71
CA GLY A 292 -8.92 3.10 -5.65
C GLY A 292 -8.90 3.56 -7.11
N TYR A 293 -8.95 4.87 -7.40
CA TYR A 293 -8.66 5.41 -8.73
C TYR A 293 -7.13 5.42 -8.99
N HIS A 294 -6.51 4.25 -8.83
CA HIS A 294 -5.06 4.12 -8.73
C HIS A 294 -4.35 4.41 -10.05
N VAL A 295 -4.91 3.94 -11.17
CA VAL A 295 -4.37 4.23 -12.51
C VAL A 295 -4.39 5.73 -12.78
N GLU A 296 -5.51 6.38 -12.46
CA GLU A 296 -5.68 7.83 -12.60
C GLU A 296 -4.74 8.61 -11.67
N HIS A 297 -4.53 8.10 -10.45
CA HIS A 297 -3.58 8.66 -9.51
C HIS A 297 -2.15 8.61 -10.05
N HIS A 298 -1.70 7.47 -10.56
CA HIS A 298 -0.38 7.36 -11.17
C HIS A 298 -0.24 8.19 -12.45
N ASP A 299 -1.30 8.29 -13.25
CA ASP A 299 -1.34 9.19 -14.40
C ASP A 299 -1.30 10.66 -13.96
N PHE A 300 -1.91 11.02 -12.84
CA PHE A 300 -2.07 12.41 -12.39
C PHE A 300 -1.90 12.58 -10.87
N PRO A 301 -0.68 12.38 -10.32
CA PRO A 301 -0.42 12.35 -8.88
C PRO A 301 -0.52 13.74 -8.21
N TYR A 302 -0.86 14.77 -9.00
CA TYR A 302 -1.10 16.13 -8.52
C TYR A 302 -2.58 16.51 -8.52
N ILE A 303 -3.46 15.57 -8.86
CA ILE A 303 -4.90 15.67 -8.67
C ILE A 303 -5.21 14.99 -7.34
N PRO A 304 -5.84 15.69 -6.38
CA PRO A 304 -6.18 15.07 -5.11
C PRO A 304 -7.29 14.05 -5.26
N GLY A 305 -7.33 13.08 -4.35
CA GLY A 305 -8.35 12.04 -4.30
C GLY A 305 -9.79 12.58 -4.39
N SER A 306 -10.07 13.74 -3.79
CA SER A 306 -11.38 14.42 -3.89
C SER A 306 -11.80 14.84 -5.30
N ARG A 307 -10.90 14.75 -6.29
CA ARG A 307 -11.14 15.08 -7.70
C ARG A 307 -10.74 13.96 -8.67
N LEU A 308 -10.12 12.87 -8.23
CA LEU A 308 -9.67 11.78 -9.11
C LEU A 308 -10.82 11.14 -9.91
N TYR A 309 -12.01 11.02 -9.32
CA TYR A 309 -13.18 10.47 -10.00
C TYR A 309 -13.63 11.30 -11.23
N LEU A 310 -13.20 12.55 -11.36
CA LEU A 310 -13.49 13.39 -12.53
C LEU A 310 -12.59 13.08 -13.73
N VAL A 311 -11.49 12.36 -13.51
CA VAL A 311 -10.59 11.88 -14.58
C VAL A 311 -11.08 10.53 -15.12
N SER A 312 -11.74 9.75 -14.27
CA SER A 312 -12.29 8.44 -14.64
C SER A 312 -13.57 8.62 -15.46
N THR A 313 -13.48 8.40 -16.76
CA THR A 313 -14.65 8.24 -17.61
C THR A 313 -14.89 6.76 -17.82
N ASN A 314 -15.96 6.23 -17.21
CA ASN A 314 -16.59 4.98 -17.66
C ASN A 314 -16.81 5.00 -19.17
#